data_AF-V3ZYL7-F1
#
_entry.id   AF-V3ZYL7-F1
#
_cell.length_a   1.000
_cell.length_b   1.000
_cell.length_c   1.000
_cell.angle_alpha   90.00
_cell.angle_beta   90.00
_cell.angle_gamma   90.00
#
_symmetry.space_group_name_H-M   'P 1'
#
loop_
_entity.id
_entity.type
_entity.pdbx_description
1 polymer ?
#
loop_
_entity_poly.entity_id
_entity_poly.type
_entity_poly.pdbx_seq_one_letter_code
_entity_poly.pdbx_strand_id
1 'polypeptide(L)'
;PHTMKKQNVRTLSLIVCTFTYLLVGAAVFDALESEMEVGNRQLLYDEEHSLQQKYNITNEDFERLRWNIIRTVPYKAGTQWKFAGSFYFALTVITTIGKTFFSILPPFFIRLFFYSDDLNQLTGLSLLISSFT
;
A
#
# COMPACT_ATOMS: atom_id res chain seq x y z
N PRO A 1 -6.69 37.57 30.34
CA PRO A 1 -6.61 36.10 30.51
C PRO A 1 -7.51 35.36 29.50
N HIS A 2 -6.93 34.92 28.38
CA HIS A 2 -7.66 34.14 27.37
C HIS A 2 -7.72 32.67 27.80
N THR A 3 -8.82 32.28 28.45
CA THR A 3 -9.07 30.88 28.82
C THR A 3 -9.44 30.09 27.56
N MET A 4 -8.55 29.19 27.11
CA MET A 4 -8.83 28.30 25.97
C MET A 4 -10.04 27.41 26.27
N LYS A 5 -10.98 27.32 25.31
CA LYS A 5 -12.15 26.44 25.42
C LYS A 5 -11.68 24.99 25.60
N LYS A 6 -12.27 24.26 26.56
CA LYS A 6 -11.92 22.87 26.89
C LYS A 6 -11.96 21.91 25.67
N GLN A 7 -12.75 22.23 24.65
CA GLN A 7 -12.81 21.50 23.38
C GLN A 7 -11.52 21.66 22.56
N ASN A 8 -10.96 22.87 22.46
CA ASN A 8 -9.73 23.12 21.71
C ASN A 8 -8.53 22.43 22.35
N VAL A 9 -8.52 22.33 23.68
CA VAL A 9 -7.47 21.61 24.42
C VAL A 9 -7.50 20.11 24.09
N ARG A 10 -8.68 19.50 24.01
CA ARG A 10 -8.82 18.07 23.65
C ARG A 10 -8.34 17.79 22.23
N THR A 11 -8.75 18.63 21.27
CA THR A 11 -8.31 18.49 19.87
C THR A 11 -6.80 18.68 19.75
N LEU A 12 -6.23 19.70 20.39
CA LEU A 12 -4.81 19.97 20.35
C LEU A 12 -3.99 18.85 21.04
N SER A 13 -4.48 18.30 22.16
CA SER A 13 -3.84 17.15 22.81
C SER A 13 -3.84 15.89 21.94
N LEU A 14 -4.93 15.64 21.19
CA LEU A 14 -5.01 14.51 20.28
C LEU A 14 -4.02 14.67 19.12
N ILE A 15 -3.96 15.85 18.52
CA ILE A 15 -3.00 16.16 17.45
C ILE A 15 -1.57 15.91 17.93
N VAL A 16 -1.19 16.48 19.08
CA VAL A 16 0.17 16.31 19.64
C VAL A 16 0.46 14.84 19.97
N CYS A 17 -0.50 14.12 20.54
CA CYS A 17 -0.37 12.69 20.83
C CYS A 17 -0.16 11.87 19.55
N THR A 18 -0.96 12.10 18.51
CA THR A 18 -0.82 11.42 17.21
C THR A 18 0.51 11.71 16.55
N PHE A 19 0.96 12.97 16.55
CA PHE A 19 2.28 13.32 16.01
C PHE A 19 3.40 12.62 16.77
N THR A 20 3.33 12.58 18.11
CA THR A 20 4.33 11.90 18.93
C THR A 20 4.35 10.40 18.65
N TYR A 21 3.18 9.77 18.52
CA TYR A 21 3.04 8.36 18.15
C TYR A 21 3.67 8.06 16.78
N LEU A 22 3.43 8.91 15.78
CA LEU A 22 4.02 8.76 14.45
C LEU A 22 5.55 8.90 14.48
N LEU A 23 6.10 9.85 15.25
CA LEU A 23 7.54 10.03 15.38
C LEU A 23 8.22 8.86 16.07
N VAL A 24 7.61 8.36 17.16
CA VAL A 24 8.11 7.15 17.86
C VAL A 24 8.03 5.94 16.94
N GLY A 25 6.90 5.75 16.24
CA GLY A 25 6.75 4.69 15.25
C GLY A 25 7.82 4.75 14.16
N ALA A 26 8.06 5.93 13.58
CA ALA A 26 9.08 6.13 12.56
C ALA A 26 10.49 5.78 13.06
N ALA A 27 10.86 6.20 14.27
CA ALA A 27 12.16 5.89 14.85
C ALA A 27 12.33 4.38 15.16
N VAL A 28 11.26 3.72 15.62
CA VAL A 28 11.27 2.28 15.87
C VAL A 28 11.37 1.50 14.55
N PHE A 29 10.59 1.86 13.53
CA PHE A 29 10.68 1.22 12.21
C PHE A 29 12.04 1.44 11.56
N ASP A 30 12.60 2.64 11.66
CA ASP A 30 13.95 2.94 11.14
C ASP A 30 15.00 2.06 11.84
N ALA A 31 14.97 1.94 13.16
CA ALA A 31 15.92 1.11 13.90
C ALA A 31 15.78 -0.39 13.62
N LEU A 32 14.56 -0.87 13.31
CA LEU A 32 14.31 -2.30 13.10
C LEU A 32 14.50 -2.74 11.64
N GLU A 33 14.10 -1.92 10.66
CA GLU A 33 14.01 -2.34 9.26
C GLU A 33 15.16 -1.79 8.39
N SER A 34 15.80 -0.66 8.77
CA SER A 34 16.77 0.03 7.89
C SER A 34 17.99 -0.83 7.54
N GLU A 35 18.59 -1.52 8.52
CA GLU A 35 19.77 -2.37 8.28
C GLU A 35 19.42 -3.58 7.38
N MET A 36 18.24 -4.18 7.59
CA MET A 36 17.77 -5.31 6.80
C MET A 36 17.50 -4.91 5.35
N GLU A 37 16.89 -3.74 5.13
CA GLU A 37 16.60 -3.23 3.78
C GLU A 37 17.88 -2.99 2.98
N VAL A 38 18.90 -2.38 3.59
CA VAL A 38 20.20 -2.12 2.94
C VAL A 38 20.90 -3.43 2.60
N GLY A 39 20.93 -4.40 3.52
CA GLY A 39 21.54 -5.71 3.30
C GLY A 39 20.85 -6.50 2.18
N ASN A 40 19.52 -6.59 2.22
CA ASN A 40 18.74 -7.28 1.19
C ASN A 40 18.92 -6.63 -0.18
N ARG A 41 18.96 -5.30 -0.24
CA ARG A 41 19.20 -4.58 -1.49
C ARG A 41 20.55 -4.93 -2.09
N GLN A 42 21.61 -5.00 -1.28
CA GLN A 42 22.93 -5.38 -1.76
C GLN A 42 22.95 -6.83 -2.27
N LEU A 43 22.36 -7.77 -1.53
CA LEU A 43 22.24 -9.17 -1.94
C LEU A 43 21.53 -9.32 -3.30
N LEU A 44 20.43 -8.59 -3.49
CA LEU A 44 19.68 -8.60 -4.76
C LEU A 44 20.53 -8.06 -5.92
N TYR A 45 21.31 -7.00 -5.69
CA TYR A 45 22.21 -6.46 -6.72
C TYR A 45 23.35 -7.42 -7.06
N ASP A 46 23.91 -8.09 -6.06
CA ASP A 46 24.98 -9.07 -6.27
C ASP A 46 24.46 -10.30 -7.05
N GLU A 47 23.26 -10.78 -6.72
CA GLU A 47 22.58 -11.83 -7.47
C GLU A 47 22.27 -11.41 -8.92
N GLU A 48 21.74 -10.20 -9.11
CA GLU A 48 21.45 -9.63 -10.42
C GLU A 48 22.73 -9.58 -11.28
N HIS A 49 23.81 -9.03 -10.74
CA HIS A 49 25.08 -8.93 -11.45
C HIS A 49 25.67 -10.30 -11.78
N SER A 50 25.59 -11.26 -10.85
CA SER A 50 26.02 -12.64 -11.07
C SER A 50 25.24 -13.31 -12.21
N LEU A 51 23.92 -13.09 -12.29
CA LEU A 51 23.09 -13.61 -13.38
C LEU A 51 23.41 -12.95 -14.72
N GLN A 52 23.58 -11.62 -14.75
CA GLN A 52 23.96 -10.90 -15.96
C GLN A 52 25.31 -11.40 -16.51
N GLN A 53 26.30 -11.60 -15.65
CA GLN A 53 27.60 -12.14 -16.04
C GLN A 53 27.52 -13.59 -16.52
N LYS A 54 26.78 -14.45 -15.80
CA LYS A 54 26.65 -15.88 -16.13
C LYS A 54 26.01 -16.13 -17.49
N TYR A 55 25.03 -15.29 -17.87
CA TYR A 55 24.28 -15.43 -19.12
C TYR A 55 24.66 -14.39 -20.18
N ASN A 56 25.67 -13.54 -19.91
CA ASN A 56 26.15 -12.49 -20.79
C ASN A 56 25.02 -11.57 -21.31
N ILE A 57 24.11 -11.17 -20.40
CA ILE A 57 22.95 -10.34 -20.70
C ILE A 57 23.37 -8.87 -20.62
N THR A 58 22.94 -8.05 -21.59
CA THR A 58 23.19 -6.61 -21.56
C THR A 58 22.27 -5.91 -20.55
N ASN A 59 22.70 -4.77 -20.00
CA ASN A 59 21.88 -3.99 -19.07
C ASN A 59 20.50 -3.62 -19.68
N GLU A 60 20.46 -3.29 -20.98
CA GLU A 60 19.20 -2.97 -21.66
C GLU A 60 18.25 -4.16 -21.74
N ASP A 61 18.76 -5.36 -22.05
CA ASP A 61 17.94 -6.56 -22.17
C ASP A 61 17.48 -7.07 -20.80
N PHE A 62 18.31 -6.92 -19.78
CA PHE A 62 17.93 -7.23 -18.40
C PHE A 62 16.79 -6.32 -17.92
N GLU A 63 16.86 -5.02 -18.21
CA GLU A 63 15.79 -4.07 -17.91
C GLU A 63 14.48 -4.42 -18.64
N ARG A 64 14.55 -4.78 -19.92
CA ARG A 64 13.38 -5.27 -20.67
C ARG A 64 12.78 -6.52 -20.02
N LEU A 65 13.61 -7.46 -19.57
CA LEU A 65 13.17 -8.66 -18.86
C LEU A 65 12.49 -8.31 -17.54
N ARG A 66 13.08 -7.41 -16.74
CA ARG A 66 12.50 -6.92 -15.47
C ARG A 66 11.12 -6.31 -15.67
N TRP A 67 10.98 -5.43 -16.67
CA TRP A 67 9.68 -4.85 -17.03
C TRP A 67 8.65 -5.88 -17.44
N ASN A 68 9.05 -6.88 -18.23
CA ASN A 68 8.16 -7.97 -18.63
C ASN A 68 7.72 -8.83 -17.45
N ILE A 69 8.63 -9.13 -16.50
CA ILE A 69 8.31 -9.88 -15.29
C ILE A 69 7.30 -9.11 -14.44
N ILE A 70 7.54 -7.82 -14.15
CA ILE A 70 6.63 -6.97 -13.37
C ILE A 70 5.23 -6.94 -14.02
N ARG A 71 5.17 -6.80 -15.35
CA ARG A 71 3.89 -6.81 -16.08
C ARG A 71 3.20 -8.17 -16.02
N THR A 72 3.96 -9.27 -15.87
CA THR A 72 3.42 -10.64 -15.82
C THR A 72 2.94 -11.04 -14.42
N VAL A 73 3.43 -10.39 -13.35
CA VAL A 73 2.99 -10.64 -11.95
C VAL A 73 1.46 -10.73 -11.79
N PRO A 74 0.62 -9.79 -12.27
CA PRO A 74 -0.83 -9.89 -12.12
C PRO A 74 -1.43 -11.11 -12.84
N TYR A 75 -0.82 -11.56 -13.94
CA TYR A 75 -1.28 -12.72 -14.70
C TYR A 75 -0.89 -14.06 -14.04
N LYS A 76 0.15 -14.09 -13.19
CA LYS A 76 0.55 -15.29 -12.45
C LYS A 76 -0.49 -15.75 -11.43
N ALA A 77 -1.32 -14.84 -10.93
CA ALA A 77 -2.39 -15.14 -9.97
C ALA A 77 -3.65 -15.77 -10.61
N GLY A 78 -3.64 -16.08 -11.91
CA GLY A 78 -4.75 -16.70 -12.62
C GLY A 78 -5.87 -15.73 -12.99
N THR A 79 -7.09 -16.24 -13.24
CA THR A 79 -8.26 -15.42 -13.61
C THR A 79 -8.84 -14.71 -12.39
N GLN A 80 -8.19 -13.64 -11.93
CA GLN A 80 -8.60 -12.83 -10.78
C GLN A 80 -9.95 -12.13 -10.97
N TRP A 81 -10.42 -11.94 -12.20
CA TRP A 81 -11.63 -11.16 -12.52
C TRP A 81 -12.87 -12.01 -12.81
N LYS A 82 -13.00 -13.16 -12.13
CA LYS A 82 -14.26 -13.93 -12.07
C LYS A 82 -15.09 -13.49 -10.86
N PHE A 83 -16.36 -13.89 -10.80
CA PHE A 83 -17.31 -13.49 -9.75
C PHE A 83 -16.72 -13.50 -8.32
N ALA A 84 -16.00 -14.56 -7.94
CA ALA A 84 -15.37 -14.67 -6.62
C ALA A 84 -14.30 -13.58 -6.36
N GLY A 85 -13.48 -13.24 -7.35
CA GLY A 85 -12.46 -12.20 -7.22
C GLY A 85 -13.06 -10.79 -7.26
N SER A 86 -14.10 -10.57 -8.06
CA SER A 86 -14.86 -9.30 -8.05
C SER A 86 -15.60 -9.08 -6.72
N PHE A 87 -16.12 -10.15 -6.12
CA PHE A 87 -16.77 -10.12 -4.81
C PHE A 87 -15.77 -9.85 -3.67
N TYR A 88 -14.62 -10.54 -3.67
CA TYR A 88 -13.53 -10.27 -2.72
C TYR A 88 -13.04 -8.83 -2.83
N PHE A 89 -12.85 -8.33 -4.04
CA PHE A 89 -12.50 -6.93 -4.28
C PHE A 89 -13.54 -5.99 -3.67
N ALA A 90 -14.82 -6.16 -3.98
CA ALA A 90 -15.89 -5.33 -3.41
C ALA A 90 -15.90 -5.34 -1.87
N LEU A 91 -15.65 -6.51 -1.24
CA LEU A 91 -15.55 -6.64 0.20
C LEU A 91 -14.38 -5.83 0.76
N THR A 92 -13.20 -5.88 0.14
CA THR A 92 -12.03 -5.09 0.58
C THR A 92 -12.24 -3.58 0.45
N VAL A 93 -13.06 -3.14 -0.52
CA VAL A 93 -13.43 -1.73 -0.72
C VAL A 93 -14.40 -1.27 0.37
N ILE A 94 -15.46 -2.04 0.63
CA ILE A 94 -16.46 -1.74 1.65
C ILE A 94 -15.85 -1.75 3.06
N THR A 95 -14.93 -2.69 3.33
CA THR A 95 -14.24 -2.82 4.62
C THR A 95 -13.06 -1.86 4.78
N THR A 96 -12.74 -1.05 3.76
CA THR A 96 -11.59 -0.11 3.72
C THR A 96 -10.20 -0.74 3.86
N ILE A 97 -10.11 -2.08 3.80
CA ILE A 97 -8.85 -2.84 3.82
C ILE A 97 -8.07 -2.65 2.51
N GLY A 98 -8.77 -2.40 1.40
CA GLY A 98 -8.26 -2.50 0.02
C GLY A 98 -7.15 -1.53 -0.40
N LYS A 99 -6.80 -0.51 0.39
CA LYS A 99 -5.73 0.45 0.02
C LYS A 99 -4.36 -0.21 -0.13
N THR A 100 -4.09 -1.29 0.60
CA THR A 100 -2.81 -2.03 0.53
C THR A 100 -2.69 -2.92 -0.73
N PHE A 101 -3.81 -3.31 -1.34
CA PHE A 101 -3.82 -4.22 -2.50
C PHE A 101 -3.77 -3.49 -3.86
N PHE A 102 -3.74 -2.16 -3.83
CA PHE A 102 -3.90 -1.30 -5.01
C PHE A 102 -2.79 -1.49 -6.06
N SER A 103 -1.60 -1.94 -5.65
CA SER A 103 -0.46 -2.15 -6.54
C SER A 103 -0.64 -3.32 -7.53
N ILE A 104 -1.70 -4.12 -7.38
CA ILE A 104 -2.02 -5.29 -8.22
C ILE A 104 -3.16 -4.98 -9.20
N LEU A 105 -3.81 -3.80 -9.09
CA LEU A 105 -4.97 -3.46 -9.91
C LEU A 105 -4.57 -2.94 -11.31
N PRO A 106 -5.32 -3.32 -12.36
CA PRO A 106 -5.16 -2.74 -13.69
C PRO A 106 -5.37 -1.21 -13.65
N PRO A 107 -4.63 -0.43 -14.47
CA PRO A 107 -4.70 1.03 -14.47
C PRO A 107 -6.09 1.60 -14.77
N PHE A 108 -6.95 0.85 -15.46
CA PHE A 108 -8.35 1.22 -15.69
C PHE A 108 -9.16 1.28 -14.38
N PHE A 109 -8.96 0.31 -13.48
CA PHE A 109 -9.67 0.23 -12.20
C PHE A 109 -9.16 1.27 -11.21
N ILE A 110 -7.85 1.54 -11.20
CA ILE A 110 -7.25 2.64 -10.43
C ILE A 110 -7.98 3.96 -10.72
N ARG A 111 -8.23 4.25 -12.00
CA ARG A 111 -8.91 5.48 -12.44
C ARG A 111 -10.40 5.53 -12.07
N LEU A 112 -11.08 4.37 -12.07
CA LEU A 112 -12.46 4.25 -11.64
C LEU A 112 -12.61 4.32 -10.10
N PHE A 113 -11.59 3.84 -9.39
CA PHE A 113 -11.51 3.83 -7.92
C PHE A 113 -11.38 5.25 -7.37
N PHE A 114 -10.44 6.05 -7.89
CA PHE A 114 -10.30 7.47 -7.52
C PHE A 114 -11.56 8.29 -7.79
N TYR A 115 -12.38 7.91 -8.78
CA TYR A 115 -13.65 8.58 -9.07
C TYR A 115 -14.82 8.12 -8.18
N SER A 116 -14.79 6.86 -7.70
CA SER A 116 -15.85 6.29 -6.85
C SER A 116 -15.60 6.43 -5.35
N ASP A 117 -14.35 6.58 -4.93
CA ASP A 117 -13.95 6.63 -3.53
C ASP A 117 -14.52 7.85 -2.79
N ASP A 118 -14.62 9.02 -3.44
CA ASP A 118 -15.19 10.23 -2.84
C ASP A 118 -16.68 10.07 -2.48
N LEU A 119 -17.41 9.18 -3.16
CA LEU A 119 -18.85 8.95 -2.96
C LEU A 119 -19.17 7.71 -2.11
N ASN A 120 -18.34 6.66 -2.17
CA ASN A 120 -18.65 5.36 -1.55
C ASN A 120 -17.98 5.12 -0.19
N GLN A 121 -16.87 5.80 0.15
CA GLN A 121 -16.23 5.64 1.48
C GLN A 121 -17.12 6.15 2.62
N LEU A 122 -17.91 7.21 2.40
CA LEU A 122 -18.78 7.79 3.42
C LEU A 122 -20.03 6.94 3.70
N THR A 123 -20.56 6.25 2.70
CA THR A 123 -21.81 5.46 2.79
C THR A 123 -21.56 4.02 3.23
N GLY A 124 -20.47 3.40 2.77
CA GLY A 124 -20.11 2.02 3.14
C GLY A 124 -19.67 1.90 4.60
N LEU A 125 -18.87 2.85 5.08
CA LEU A 125 -18.35 2.84 6.44
C LEU A 125 -19.45 3.13 7.48
N SER A 126 -20.41 4.01 7.15
CA SER A 126 -21.57 4.27 8.02
C SER A 126 -22.51 3.07 8.14
N LEU A 127 -22.75 2.34 7.03
CA LEU A 127 -23.60 1.14 7.02
C LEU A 127 -22.98 -0.01 7.82
N LEU A 128 -21.67 -0.24 7.69
CA LEU A 128 -20.97 -1.27 8.45
C LEU A 128 -20.99 -0.98 9.96
N ILE A 129 -20.68 0.24 10.36
CA ILE A 129 -20.69 0.64 11.79
C ILE A 129 -22.11 0.53 12.37
N SER A 130 -23.14 0.89 11.59
CA SER A 130 -24.54 0.75 12.02
C SER A 130 -25.04 -0.69 12.14
N SER A 131 -24.34 -1.65 11.53
CA SER A 131 -24.69 -3.08 11.62
C SER A 131 -24.09 -3.75 12.87
N PHE A 132 -23.15 -3.08 13.55
CA PHE A 132 -22.48 -3.55 14.77
C PHE A 132 -22.88 -2.76 16.02
N THR A 133 -23.81 -1.81 15.92
CA THR A 133 -24.38 -1.02 17.03
C THR A 133 -25.86 -1.33 17.18
#